data_AF-A0A4Y7T3L6-F1
#
_entry.id   AF-A0A4Y7T3L6-F1
#
_cell.length_a   1.000
_cell.length_b   1.000
_cell.length_c   1.000
_cell.angle_alpha   90.00
_cell.angle_beta   90.00
_cell.angle_gamma   90.00
#
_symmetry.space_group_name_H-M   'P 1'
#
loop_
_entity.id
_entity.type
_entity.pdbx_description
1 polymer ?
#
loop_
_entity_poly.entity_id
_entity_poly.type
_entity_poly.pdbx_seq_one_letter_code
_entity_poly.pdbx_strand_id
1 'polypeptide(L)'
;FRANFPNVAALVERFCYTIPLVHVRNHKDNCTYLYSSAYVESAGHFHGETVMTSPWAYLNPLGGQGRQMSLGNQHDMYIRAYDHWNLMKMINLGTSAASYHVSA
;
A
#
# COMPACT_ATOMS: atom_id res chain seq x y z
N PHE A 1 9.22 -28.44 1.85
CA PHE A 1 8.70 -27.82 0.60
C PHE A 1 9.49 -28.24 -0.63
N ARG A 2 10.82 -27.97 -0.69
CA ARG A 2 11.70 -28.41 -1.80
C ARG A 2 11.56 -29.87 -2.22
N ALA A 3 11.44 -30.80 -1.27
CA ALA A 3 11.28 -32.24 -1.56
C ALA A 3 9.95 -32.61 -2.21
N ASN A 4 8.88 -31.83 -1.96
CA ASN A 4 7.52 -32.14 -2.41
C ASN A 4 7.11 -31.32 -3.64
N PHE A 5 7.69 -30.12 -3.81
CA PHE A 5 7.35 -29.19 -4.89
C PHE A 5 8.60 -28.51 -5.47
N PRO A 6 9.48 -29.27 -6.15
CA PRO A 6 10.74 -28.73 -6.67
C PRO A 6 10.52 -27.67 -7.76
N ASN A 7 9.43 -27.78 -8.52
CA ASN A 7 9.06 -26.85 -9.60
C ASN A 7 8.69 -25.45 -9.12
N VAL A 8 8.18 -25.29 -7.89
CA VAL A 8 7.82 -23.98 -7.31
C VAL A 8 8.78 -23.54 -6.20
N ALA A 9 9.73 -24.37 -5.81
CA ALA A 9 10.70 -24.04 -4.77
C ALA A 9 11.50 -22.76 -5.10
N ALA A 10 11.97 -22.64 -6.34
CA ALA A 10 12.70 -21.45 -6.79
C ALA A 10 11.85 -20.17 -6.80
N LEU A 11 10.53 -20.29 -6.98
CA LEU A 11 9.61 -19.15 -6.90
C LEU A 11 9.36 -18.74 -5.44
N VAL A 12 9.14 -19.73 -4.57
CA VAL A 12 8.84 -19.48 -3.15
C VAL A 12 10.01 -18.85 -2.41
N GLU A 13 11.25 -19.19 -2.79
CA GLU A 13 12.45 -18.55 -2.25
C GLU A 13 12.59 -17.07 -2.60
N ARG A 14 11.86 -16.59 -3.62
CA ARG A 14 11.84 -15.16 -3.99
C ARG A 14 10.78 -14.38 -3.23
N PHE A 15 9.88 -15.02 -2.49
CA PHE A 15 8.85 -14.31 -1.75
C PHE A 15 9.43 -13.66 -0.49
N CYS A 16 9.28 -12.34 -0.40
CA CYS A 16 9.47 -11.60 0.83
C CYS A 16 8.16 -11.63 1.62
N TYR A 17 8.20 -12.20 2.83
CA TYR A 17 7.06 -12.22 3.72
C TYR A 17 7.07 -11.00 4.63
N THR A 18 5.94 -10.32 4.75
CA THR A 18 5.77 -9.18 5.67
C THR A 18 4.61 -9.47 6.62
N ILE A 19 4.77 -9.12 7.89
CA ILE A 19 3.70 -9.21 8.88
C ILE A 19 2.95 -7.86 8.90
N PRO A 20 1.60 -7.85 8.88
CA PRO A 20 0.84 -6.61 8.99
C PRO A 20 1.28 -5.78 10.21
N LEU A 21 1.41 -4.47 10.01
CA LEU A 21 2.08 -3.56 10.95
C LEU A 21 1.44 -3.53 12.35
N VAL A 22 0.12 -3.74 12.44
CA VAL A 22 -0.59 -3.82 13.72
C VAL A 22 -0.35 -5.13 14.45
N HIS A 23 -0.08 -6.22 13.71
CA HIS A 23 0.14 -7.55 14.27
C HIS A 23 1.60 -7.81 14.64
N VAL A 24 2.57 -7.17 13.94
CA VAL A 24 4.00 -7.36 14.23
C VAL A 24 4.38 -6.88 15.64
N ARG A 25 3.60 -5.95 16.22
CA ARG A 25 3.80 -5.43 17.58
C ARG A 25 3.52 -6.48 18.67
N ASN A 26 2.75 -7.51 18.37
CA ASN A 26 2.43 -8.60 19.30
C ASN A 26 3.36 -9.82 19.15
N HIS A 27 4.35 -9.73 18.28
CA HIS A 27 5.41 -10.72 18.12
C HIS A 27 6.63 -10.37 18.99
N LYS A 28 7.67 -11.23 18.93
CA LYS A 28 8.97 -10.99 19.55
C LYS A 28 9.62 -9.73 18.96
N ASP A 29 10.34 -8.97 19.77
CA ASP A 29 10.92 -7.65 19.38
C ASP A 29 11.76 -7.69 18.10
N ASN A 30 12.47 -8.79 17.85
CA ASN A 30 13.28 -8.95 16.63
C ASN A 30 12.42 -9.07 15.35
N CYS A 31 11.17 -9.51 15.46
CA CYS A 31 10.28 -9.68 14.30
C CYS A 31 9.88 -8.33 13.69
N THR A 32 9.87 -7.25 14.47
CA THR A 32 9.56 -5.90 13.95
C THR A 32 10.63 -5.45 12.95
N TYR A 33 11.91 -5.70 13.20
CA TYR A 33 12.97 -5.28 12.28
C TYR A 33 13.04 -6.17 11.03
N LEU A 34 12.71 -7.46 11.15
CA LEU A 34 12.84 -8.42 10.06
C LEU A 34 11.64 -8.47 9.13
N TYR A 35 10.42 -8.27 9.66
CA TYR A 35 9.18 -8.53 8.92
C TYR A 35 8.22 -7.33 8.87
N SER A 36 8.58 -6.19 9.45
CA SER A 36 7.80 -4.97 9.28
C SER A 36 7.94 -4.45 7.86
N SER A 37 6.82 -4.11 7.25
CA SER A 37 6.79 -3.41 5.95
C SER A 37 7.47 -2.04 5.99
N ALA A 38 7.82 -1.50 7.17
CA ALA A 38 8.62 -0.28 7.29
C ALA A 38 10.09 -0.46 6.88
N TYR A 39 10.64 -1.67 7.07
CA TYR A 39 12.06 -1.97 6.83
C TYR A 39 12.28 -2.85 5.60
N VAL A 40 11.20 -3.29 4.95
CA VAL A 40 11.26 -4.12 3.75
C VAL A 40 11.27 -3.19 2.54
N GLU A 41 12.35 -3.23 1.77
CA GLU A 41 12.49 -2.44 0.55
C GLU A 41 11.40 -2.81 -0.46
N SER A 42 10.87 -1.79 -1.14
CA SER A 42 9.74 -1.92 -2.10
C SER A 42 8.43 -2.44 -1.49
N ALA A 43 8.33 -2.57 -0.16
CA ALA A 43 7.05 -2.83 0.50
C ALA A 43 6.31 -1.50 0.73
N GLY A 44 5.03 -1.45 0.33
CA GLY A 44 4.17 -0.33 0.66
C GLY A 44 3.95 -0.28 2.17
N HIS A 45 4.57 0.70 2.85
CA HIS A 45 4.32 0.92 4.27
C HIS A 45 2.91 1.49 4.47
N PHE A 46 2.03 0.72 5.11
CA PHE A 46 0.67 1.12 5.41
C PHE A 46 0.55 1.47 6.89
N HIS A 47 0.37 2.75 7.17
CA HIS A 47 0.01 3.25 8.50
C HIS A 47 -1.47 3.64 8.52
N GLY A 48 -2.13 3.47 9.68
CA GLY A 48 -3.57 3.74 9.81
C GLY A 48 -3.93 5.20 9.49
N GLU A 49 -3.06 6.14 9.85
CA GLU A 49 -3.24 7.54 9.48
C GLU A 49 -3.05 7.78 7.98
N THR A 50 -2.25 6.97 7.28
CA THR A 50 -2.08 7.10 5.82
C THR A 50 -3.39 6.82 5.06
N VAL A 51 -4.30 6.01 5.62
CA VAL A 51 -5.58 5.70 4.96
C VAL A 51 -6.58 6.85 5.04
N MET A 52 -6.53 7.67 6.09
CA MET A 52 -7.46 8.78 6.31
C MET A 52 -6.81 10.14 6.06
N THR A 53 -5.63 10.38 6.63
CA THR A 53 -4.97 11.69 6.65
C THR A 53 -4.28 12.03 5.34
N SER A 54 -3.65 11.06 4.66
CA SER A 54 -3.00 11.31 3.36
C SER A 54 -3.98 11.68 2.23
N PRO A 55 -5.14 11.01 2.05
CA PRO A 55 -6.09 11.46 1.04
C PRO A 55 -6.75 12.81 1.37
N TRP A 56 -6.85 13.22 2.65
CA TRP A 56 -7.42 14.52 2.99
C TRP A 56 -6.66 15.70 2.39
N ALA A 57 -5.32 15.65 2.30
CA ALA A 57 -4.55 16.71 1.64
C ALA A 57 -4.94 16.88 0.16
N TYR A 58 -5.19 15.77 -0.54
CA TYR A 58 -5.65 15.75 -1.92
C TYR A 58 -7.12 16.16 -2.06
N LEU A 59 -7.97 15.77 -1.11
CA LEU A 59 -9.42 16.00 -1.15
C LEU A 59 -9.86 17.34 -0.57
N ASN A 60 -9.03 18.00 0.25
CA ASN A 60 -9.35 19.26 0.90
C ASN A 60 -9.78 20.36 -0.10
N PRO A 61 -9.11 20.56 -1.25
CA PRO A 61 -9.57 21.51 -2.26
C PRO A 61 -10.97 21.17 -2.83
N LEU A 62 -11.30 19.88 -2.95
CA LEU A 62 -12.60 19.41 -3.43
C LEU A 62 -13.71 19.65 -2.39
N GLY A 63 -13.36 19.86 -1.12
CA GLY A 63 -14.32 20.16 -0.06
C GLY A 63 -15.16 21.41 -0.31
N GLY A 64 -14.57 22.46 -0.91
CA GLY A 64 -15.30 23.66 -1.29
C GLY A 64 -16.27 23.43 -2.44
N GLN A 65 -15.85 22.64 -3.44
CA GLN A 65 -16.65 22.31 -4.61
C GLN A 65 -17.83 21.40 -4.26
N GLY A 66 -17.59 20.38 -3.42
CA GLY A 66 -18.62 19.44 -3.00
C GLY A 66 -19.80 20.10 -2.28
N ARG A 67 -19.59 21.24 -1.60
CA ARG A 67 -20.68 22.00 -0.95
C ARG A 67 -21.64 22.69 -1.91
N GLN A 68 -21.22 22.90 -3.16
CA GLN A 68 -22.04 23.53 -4.21
C GLN A 68 -22.77 22.48 -5.07
N MET A 69 -22.51 21.20 -4.84
CA MET A 69 -23.10 20.09 -5.59
C MET A 69 -24.35 19.57 -4.90
N SER A 70 -25.24 18.94 -5.68
CA SER A 70 -26.31 18.11 -5.10
C SER A 70 -25.70 16.91 -4.37
N LEU A 71 -26.43 16.35 -3.39
CA LEU A 71 -25.92 15.25 -2.56
C LEU A 71 -25.40 14.06 -3.36
N GLY A 72 -26.12 13.65 -4.43
CA GLY A 72 -25.69 12.56 -5.29
C GLY A 72 -24.39 12.88 -6.03
N ASN A 73 -24.30 14.08 -6.61
CA ASN A 73 -23.10 14.53 -7.33
C ASN A 73 -21.91 14.68 -6.38
N GLN A 74 -22.13 15.18 -5.17
CA GLN A 74 -21.12 15.29 -4.13
C GLN A 74 -20.55 13.91 -3.77
N HIS A 75 -21.42 12.92 -3.58
CA HIS A 75 -21.02 11.55 -3.25
C HIS A 75 -20.19 10.91 -4.38
N ASP A 76 -20.66 11.02 -5.62
CA ASP A 76 -19.94 10.52 -6.81
C ASP A 76 -18.58 11.19 -7.00
N MET A 77 -18.48 12.50 -6.76
CA MET A 77 -17.21 13.23 -6.82
C MET A 77 -16.20 12.65 -5.83
N TYR A 78 -16.61 12.47 -4.56
CA TYR A 78 -15.71 11.92 -3.54
C TYR A 78 -15.30 10.47 -3.85
N ILE A 79 -16.22 9.62 -4.29
CA ILE A 79 -15.89 8.24 -4.70
C ILE A 79 -14.83 8.24 -5.79
N ARG A 80 -15.05 8.99 -6.88
CA ARG A 80 -14.07 9.03 -7.98
C ARG A 80 -12.72 9.58 -7.56
N ALA A 81 -12.69 10.56 -6.66
CA ALA A 81 -11.45 11.12 -6.14
C ALA A 81 -10.67 10.11 -5.29
N TYR A 82 -11.35 9.32 -4.45
CA TYR A 82 -10.75 8.23 -3.69
C TYR A 82 -10.26 7.10 -4.60
N ASP A 83 -11.05 6.72 -5.61
CA ASP A 83 -10.68 5.68 -6.56
C ASP A 83 -9.44 6.08 -7.37
N HIS A 84 -9.38 7.32 -7.84
CA HIS A 84 -8.20 7.86 -8.52
C HIS A 84 -6.97 7.83 -7.61
N TRP A 85 -7.10 8.28 -6.35
CA TRP A 85 -6.02 8.21 -5.38
C TRP A 85 -5.52 6.77 -5.16
N ASN A 86 -6.44 5.82 -5.06
CA ASN A 86 -6.11 4.40 -4.92
C ASN A 86 -5.39 3.85 -6.16
N LEU A 87 -5.86 4.19 -7.35
CA LEU A 87 -5.22 3.79 -8.61
C LEU A 87 -3.79 4.35 -8.72
N MET A 88 -3.59 5.63 -8.42
CA MET A 88 -2.26 6.24 -8.49
C MET A 88 -1.27 5.60 -7.52
N LYS A 89 -1.72 5.16 -6.33
CA LYS A 89 -0.88 4.37 -5.41
C LYS A 89 -0.44 3.05 -6.06
N MET A 90 -1.34 2.33 -6.72
CA MET A 90 -1.00 1.06 -7.38
C MET A 90 -0.03 1.27 -8.55
N ILE A 91 -0.24 2.32 -9.35
CA ILE A 91 0.67 2.68 -10.46
C ILE A 91 2.06 3.03 -9.90
N ASN A 92 2.12 3.86 -8.86
CA ASN A 92 3.40 4.30 -8.27
C ASN A 92 4.14 3.16 -7.55
N LEU A 93 3.42 2.20 -6.98
CA LEU A 93 4.02 0.96 -6.46
C LEU A 93 4.67 0.17 -7.58
N GLY A 94 3.98 0.02 -8.72
CA GLY A 94 4.49 -0.69 -9.89
C GLY A 94 5.72 -0.01 -10.50
N THR A 95 5.73 1.31 -10.63
CA THR A 95 6.90 2.05 -11.16
C THR A 95 8.10 1.98 -10.21
N SER A 96 7.88 2.08 -8.90
CA SER A 96 8.94 1.95 -7.90
C SER A 96 9.58 0.56 -7.96
N ALA A 97 8.77 -0.51 -8.05
CA ALA A 97 9.27 -1.87 -8.20
C ALA A 97 10.02 -2.09 -9.53
N ALA A 98 9.53 -1.53 -10.63
CA ALA A 98 10.16 -1.66 -11.94
C ALA A 98 11.51 -0.91 -12.02
N SER A 99 11.62 0.26 -11.38
CA SER A 99 12.86 1.04 -11.35
C SER A 99 14.01 0.33 -10.63
N TYR A 100 13.70 -0.49 -9.64
CA TYR A 100 14.68 -1.28 -8.90
C TYR A 100 15.30 -2.40 -9.75
N HIS A 101 14.53 -3.03 -10.63
CA HIS A 101 15.03 -4.10 -11.52
C HIS A 101 15.99 -3.63 -12.62
N VAL A 102 16.10 -2.33 -12.87
CA VAL A 102 17.03 -1.75 -13.86
C VAL A 102 18.34 -1.29 -13.21
N SER A 103 18.38 -1.12 -11.89
CA SER A 103 19.55 -0.62 -11.16
C SER A 103 20.33 -1.69 -10.38
N ALA A 104 19.96 -2.96 -10.51
CA ALA A 104 20.57 -4.11 -9.84
C ALA A 104 21.36 -5.01 -10.81
#